data_AF-A0A0N1HAX6-F1
#
_entry.id   AF-A0A0N1HAX6-F1
#
_cell.length_a   1.000
_cell.length_b   1.000
_cell.length_c   1.000
_cell.angle_alpha   90.00
_cell.angle_beta   90.00
_cell.angle_gamma   90.00
#
_symmetry.space_group_name_H-M   'P 1'
#
loop_
_entity.id
_entity.type
_entity.pdbx_description
1 polymer ?
#
loop_
_entity_poly.entity_id
_entity_poly.type
_entity_poly.pdbx_seq_one_letter_code
_entity_poly.pdbx_strand_id
1 'polypeptide(L)'
;MGDVFCICPSFRAEKSLTRRHLSEYTHIEGELDFITFEDLLNHIELILTRVIEHTLSDPIIAGYIKALNPDFQRPSTPFKRLRYADAITWLNEHNILNEDVEEGEEPRPHVFGDDIAEAAERKMVDTMNVPVLLTHFPHEIKSFYMPRDPEDNRVTESVDVLMPGVGEIVGGSMRMSNVDDLLDGFKRHGIPTESYYWYIDQRKYGTSPHGGYGMGLERLLAWLCGRYTVRECCLYPRFMGRATP
;
A
#
# COMPACT_ATOMS: atom_id res chain seq x y z
N MET A 1 -24.06 3.63 -2.51
CA MET A 1 -24.05 2.20 -2.87
C MET A 1 -23.57 1.32 -1.72
N GLY A 2 -23.37 1.87 -0.52
CA GLY A 2 -22.67 1.16 0.55
C GLY A 2 -21.21 0.94 0.13
N ASP A 3 -20.66 -0.19 0.54
CA ASP A 3 -19.33 -0.65 0.15
C ASP A 3 -19.23 -0.86 -1.37
N VAL A 4 -18.14 -0.38 -1.96
CA VAL A 4 -17.92 -0.41 -3.41
C VAL A 4 -16.49 -0.83 -3.74
N PHE A 5 -16.31 -1.42 -4.93
CA PHE A 5 -15.00 -1.74 -5.46
C PHE A 5 -14.95 -1.55 -6.97
N CYS A 6 -13.74 -1.43 -7.52
CA CYS A 6 -13.48 -1.49 -8.94
C CYS A 6 -12.19 -2.26 -9.24
N ILE A 7 -12.08 -2.75 -10.47
CA ILE A 7 -10.86 -3.35 -11.02
C ILE A 7 -10.62 -2.67 -12.36
N CYS A 8 -9.66 -1.76 -12.40
CA CYS A 8 -9.43 -0.91 -13.57
C CYS A 8 -7.93 -0.59 -13.76
N PRO A 9 -7.51 -0.17 -14.95
CA PRO A 9 -6.14 0.29 -15.15
C PRO A 9 -5.89 1.60 -14.39
N SER A 10 -4.77 1.66 -13.67
CA SER A 10 -4.20 2.90 -13.14
C SER A 10 -2.87 3.20 -13.83
N PHE A 11 -2.57 4.50 -14.00
CA PHE A 11 -1.42 4.96 -14.78
C PHE A 11 -0.45 5.76 -13.92
N ARG A 12 0.84 5.49 -14.04
CA ARG A 12 1.91 6.22 -13.35
C ARG A 12 2.96 6.71 -14.36
N ALA A 13 3.27 7.99 -14.30
CA ALA A 13 4.26 8.64 -15.16
C ALA A 13 5.62 8.86 -14.47
N GLU A 14 5.88 8.15 -13.39
CA GLU A 14 7.13 8.21 -12.63
C GLU A 14 8.31 7.75 -13.49
N LYS A 15 9.45 8.43 -13.37
CA LYS A 15 10.71 8.08 -14.05
C LYS A 15 11.43 6.94 -13.31
N SER A 16 10.73 5.84 -13.06
CA SER A 16 11.18 4.74 -12.21
C SER A 16 11.33 3.44 -13.01
N LEU A 17 12.51 2.80 -12.88
CA LEU A 17 12.83 1.51 -13.48
C LEU A 17 13.16 0.50 -12.39
N THR A 18 12.14 0.11 -11.62
CA THR A 18 12.28 -0.91 -10.57
C THR A 18 11.64 -2.23 -11.01
N ARG A 19 11.72 -3.23 -10.11
CA ARG A 19 11.11 -4.55 -10.30
C ARG A 19 9.60 -4.57 -10.03
N ARG A 20 9.06 -3.53 -9.36
CA ARG A 20 7.68 -3.44 -8.86
C ARG A 20 6.83 -2.31 -9.45
N HIS A 21 7.41 -1.46 -10.30
CA HIS A 21 6.71 -0.34 -10.92
C HIS A 21 6.40 -0.59 -12.40
N LEU A 22 5.16 -0.28 -12.78
CA LEU A 22 4.64 -0.25 -14.14
C LEU A 22 4.04 1.14 -14.41
N SER A 23 4.01 1.54 -15.67
CA SER A 23 3.32 2.76 -16.10
C SER A 23 1.82 2.57 -16.28
N GLU A 24 1.38 1.33 -16.48
CA GLU A 24 -0.02 0.89 -16.51
C GLU A 24 -0.09 -0.43 -15.75
N TYR A 25 -0.99 -0.53 -14.79
CA TYR A 25 -1.18 -1.72 -13.96
C TYR A 25 -2.66 -1.90 -13.59
N THR A 26 -3.05 -3.13 -13.29
CA THR A 26 -4.42 -3.44 -12.88
C THR A 26 -4.57 -3.13 -11.39
N HIS A 27 -5.35 -2.09 -11.09
CA HIS A 27 -5.58 -1.61 -9.75
C HIS A 27 -6.93 -2.12 -9.24
N ILE A 28 -6.90 -2.84 -8.12
CA ILE A 28 -8.10 -3.29 -7.42
C ILE A 28 -8.30 -2.33 -6.25
N GLU A 29 -9.38 -1.56 -6.29
CA GLU A 29 -9.65 -0.53 -5.28
C GLU A 29 -10.98 -0.84 -4.59
N GLY A 30 -11.00 -0.73 -3.26
CA GLY A 30 -12.19 -0.89 -2.44
C GLY A 30 -12.34 0.28 -1.48
N GLU A 31 -13.58 0.76 -1.34
CA GLU A 31 -13.94 1.81 -0.38
C GLU A 31 -15.14 1.33 0.45
N LEU A 32 -15.00 1.44 1.77
CA LEU A 32 -15.95 0.92 2.75
C LEU A 32 -16.55 2.08 3.55
N ASP A 33 -17.85 1.99 3.82
CA ASP A 33 -18.59 3.03 4.53
C ASP A 33 -18.89 2.62 5.98
N PHE A 34 -18.96 3.60 6.89
CA PHE A 34 -19.18 3.39 8.33
C PHE A 34 -18.20 2.43 9.01
N ILE A 35 -16.91 2.65 8.78
CA ILE A 35 -15.84 1.82 9.34
C ILE A 35 -14.88 2.64 10.22
N THR A 36 -14.20 1.95 11.13
CA THR A 36 -13.03 2.46 11.86
C THR A 36 -11.73 2.02 11.16
N PHE A 37 -10.58 2.58 11.57
CA PHE A 37 -9.29 2.11 11.07
C PHE A 37 -9.05 0.63 11.39
N GLU A 38 -9.50 0.16 12.56
CA GLU A 38 -9.44 -1.25 12.96
C GLU A 38 -10.23 -2.16 12.00
N ASP A 39 -11.42 -1.73 11.59
CA ASP A 39 -12.24 -2.46 10.62
C ASP A 39 -11.56 -2.53 9.25
N LEU A 40 -10.90 -1.44 8.81
CA LEU A 40 -10.12 -1.43 7.56
C LEU A 40 -8.98 -2.45 7.60
N LEU A 41 -8.20 -2.49 8.70
CA LEU A 41 -7.10 -3.46 8.87
C LEU A 41 -7.62 -4.90 8.80
N ASN A 42 -8.71 -5.19 9.52
CA ASN A 42 -9.33 -6.50 9.55
C ASN A 42 -9.90 -6.90 8.19
N HIS A 43 -10.50 -5.95 7.46
CA HIS A 43 -11.05 -6.19 6.13
C HIS A 43 -9.96 -6.49 5.11
N ILE A 44 -8.85 -5.75 5.12
CA ILE A 44 -7.72 -5.99 4.18
C ILE A 44 -7.13 -7.38 4.42
N GLU A 45 -6.90 -7.78 5.68
CA GLU A 45 -6.44 -9.13 6.01
C GLU A 45 -7.44 -10.20 5.54
N LEU A 46 -8.73 -9.99 5.80
CA LEU A 46 -9.80 -10.91 5.38
C LEU A 46 -9.83 -11.09 3.86
N ILE A 47 -9.80 -10.00 3.09
CA ILE A 47 -9.86 -10.08 1.62
C ILE A 47 -8.64 -10.80 1.07
N LEU A 48 -7.43 -10.48 1.53
CA LEU A 48 -6.20 -11.12 1.07
C LEU A 48 -6.23 -12.63 1.35
N THR A 49 -6.52 -13.01 2.60
CA THR A 49 -6.55 -14.43 3.01
C THR A 49 -7.64 -15.21 2.29
N ARG A 50 -8.83 -14.61 2.11
CA ARG A 50 -9.97 -15.25 1.45
C ARG A 50 -9.76 -15.40 -0.05
N VAL A 51 -9.16 -14.42 -0.73
CA VAL A 51 -8.80 -14.51 -2.15
C VAL A 51 -7.77 -15.62 -2.38
N ILE A 52 -6.75 -15.71 -1.52
CA ILE A 52 -5.73 -16.77 -1.60
C ILE A 52 -6.37 -18.15 -1.37
N GLU A 53 -7.24 -18.27 -0.35
CA GLU A 53 -7.96 -19.51 -0.06
C GLU A 53 -8.81 -19.96 -1.27
N HIS A 54 -9.61 -19.05 -1.83
CA HIS A 54 -10.44 -19.33 -3.00
C HIS A 54 -9.58 -19.71 -4.22
N THR A 55 -8.50 -18.99 -4.48
CA THR A 55 -7.58 -19.26 -5.60
C THR A 55 -6.97 -20.65 -5.50
N LEU A 56 -6.55 -21.07 -4.29
CA LEU A 56 -5.94 -22.37 -4.04
C LEU A 56 -6.95 -23.51 -3.88
N SER A 57 -8.24 -23.21 -3.80
CA SER A 57 -9.31 -24.23 -3.77
C SER A 57 -9.53 -24.89 -5.13
N ASP A 58 -9.16 -24.20 -6.23
CA ASP A 58 -9.12 -24.77 -7.57
C ASP A 58 -7.81 -25.57 -7.76
N PRO A 59 -7.88 -26.89 -7.97
CA PRO A 59 -6.69 -27.75 -8.09
C PRO A 59 -5.83 -27.44 -9.33
N ILE A 60 -6.42 -26.90 -10.39
CA ILE A 60 -5.69 -26.52 -11.61
C ILE A 60 -4.85 -25.28 -11.31
N ILE A 61 -5.47 -24.25 -10.72
CA ILE A 61 -4.78 -23.01 -10.36
C ILE A 61 -3.69 -23.27 -9.30
N ALA A 62 -4.02 -24.06 -8.27
CA ALA A 62 -3.04 -24.48 -7.26
C ALA A 62 -1.87 -25.25 -7.89
N GLY A 63 -2.13 -26.08 -8.91
CA GLY A 63 -1.09 -26.76 -9.69
C GLY A 63 -0.15 -25.80 -10.40
N TYR A 64 -0.66 -24.75 -11.04
CA TYR A 64 0.16 -23.72 -11.68
C TYR A 64 0.99 -22.92 -10.67
N ILE A 65 0.39 -22.51 -9.55
CA ILE A 65 1.11 -21.79 -8.48
C ILE A 65 2.22 -22.66 -7.93
N LYS A 66 1.96 -23.94 -7.64
CA LYS A 66 3.00 -24.86 -7.13
C LYS A 66 4.11 -25.12 -8.15
N ALA A 67 3.80 -25.14 -9.44
CA ALA A 67 4.82 -25.29 -10.48
C ALA A 67 5.72 -24.04 -10.59
N LEU A 68 5.15 -22.84 -10.40
CA LEU A 68 5.88 -21.57 -10.46
C LEU A 68 6.60 -21.24 -9.15
N ASN A 69 6.01 -21.61 -8.01
CA ASN A 69 6.47 -21.33 -6.66
C ASN A 69 6.28 -22.58 -5.76
N PRO A 70 7.17 -23.58 -5.85
CA PRO A 70 7.05 -24.83 -5.11
C PRO A 70 7.05 -24.66 -3.58
N ASP A 71 7.67 -23.58 -3.10
CA ASP A 71 7.84 -23.27 -1.69
C ASP A 71 6.75 -22.34 -1.14
N PHE A 72 5.74 -21.98 -1.96
CA PHE A 72 4.65 -21.09 -1.55
C PHE A 72 3.98 -21.57 -0.27
N GLN A 73 3.98 -20.72 0.74
CA GLN A 73 3.24 -20.92 1.99
C GLN A 73 2.08 -19.95 2.05
N ARG A 74 0.94 -20.42 2.55
CA ARG A 74 -0.19 -19.54 2.87
C ARG A 74 0.24 -18.57 3.98
N PRO A 75 -0.15 -17.30 3.91
CA PRO A 75 0.17 -16.34 4.97
C PRO A 75 -0.49 -16.77 6.27
N SER A 76 0.25 -16.70 7.38
CA SER A 76 -0.28 -16.94 8.72
C SER A 76 -1.14 -15.76 9.17
N THR A 77 -2.27 -16.04 9.81
CA THR A 77 -3.15 -15.05 10.44
C THR A 77 -3.06 -15.16 11.98
N PRO A 78 -3.20 -14.06 12.74
CA PRO A 78 -3.36 -12.69 12.25
C PRO A 78 -2.05 -12.14 11.67
N PHE A 79 -2.14 -11.19 10.73
CA PHE A 79 -0.97 -10.51 10.20
C PHE A 79 -0.34 -9.64 11.30
N LYS A 80 0.99 -9.50 11.26
CA LYS A 80 1.69 -8.68 12.26
C LYS A 80 1.35 -7.22 12.03
N ARG A 81 0.88 -6.52 13.07
CA ARG A 81 0.73 -5.07 13.03
C ARG A 81 2.00 -4.40 13.53
N LEU A 82 2.48 -3.42 12.79
CA LEU A 82 3.68 -2.66 13.12
C LEU A 82 3.38 -1.18 12.89
N ARG A 83 3.61 -0.31 13.88
CA ARG A 83 3.54 1.13 13.63
C ARG A 83 4.83 1.58 12.94
N TYR A 84 4.76 2.63 12.13
CA TYR A 84 5.91 3.26 11.48
C TYR A 84 7.05 3.54 12.47
N ALA A 85 6.74 4.09 13.64
CA ALA A 85 7.74 4.37 14.68
C ALA A 85 8.47 3.11 15.17
N ASP A 86 7.74 1.98 15.26
CA ASP A 86 8.32 0.69 15.64
C ASP A 86 9.17 0.11 14.49
N ALA A 87 8.78 0.34 13.23
CA ALA A 87 9.57 -0.04 12.06
C ALA A 87 10.90 0.72 12.00
N ILE A 88 10.88 2.04 12.27
CA ILE A 88 12.10 2.86 12.36
C ILE A 88 13.04 2.33 13.46
N THR A 89 12.48 2.02 14.64
CA THR A 89 13.24 1.41 15.74
C THR A 89 13.85 0.06 15.30
N TRP A 90 13.04 -0.80 14.69
CA TRP A 90 13.48 -2.12 14.22
C TRP A 90 14.61 -2.03 13.18
N LEU A 91 14.49 -1.13 12.20
CA LEU A 91 15.52 -0.91 11.16
C LEU A 91 16.85 -0.50 11.78
N ASN A 92 16.82 0.46 12.73
CA ASN A 92 18.00 0.92 13.43
C ASN A 92 18.64 -0.16 14.31
N GLU A 93 17.84 -0.96 15.02
CA GLU A 93 18.33 -2.10 15.82
C GLU A 93 19.01 -3.18 14.98
N HIS A 94 18.58 -3.35 13.73
CA HIS A 94 19.14 -4.31 12.78
C HIS A 94 20.26 -3.72 11.90
N ASN A 95 20.70 -2.49 12.18
CA ASN A 95 21.73 -1.76 11.41
C ASN A 95 21.39 -1.62 9.92
N ILE A 96 20.09 -1.50 9.59
CA ILE A 96 19.63 -1.17 8.26
C ILE A 96 19.55 0.34 8.17
N LEU A 97 20.49 0.92 7.40
CA LEU A 97 20.61 2.37 7.25
C LEU A 97 19.66 2.89 6.17
N ASN A 98 19.26 4.14 6.34
CA ASN A 98 18.56 4.91 5.32
C ASN A 98 19.55 5.26 4.20
N GLU A 99 19.27 4.74 3.00
CA GLU A 99 20.03 4.99 1.77
C GLU A 99 19.39 6.11 0.92
N ASP A 100 18.19 6.58 1.29
CA ASP A 100 17.51 7.70 0.64
C ASP A 100 17.97 9.03 1.25
N VAL A 101 19.21 9.38 0.94
CA VAL A 101 19.90 10.61 1.38
C VAL A 101 20.30 11.45 0.17
N GLU A 102 20.66 12.72 0.38
CA GLU A 102 21.10 13.59 -0.71
C GLU A 102 22.34 13.01 -1.42
N GLU A 103 22.47 13.28 -2.73
CA GLU A 103 23.56 12.75 -3.53
C GLU A 103 24.93 13.17 -2.95
N GLY A 104 25.72 12.17 -2.53
CA GLY A 104 27.02 12.38 -1.91
C GLY A 104 27.03 12.32 -0.38
N GLU A 105 25.87 12.13 0.26
CA GLU A 105 25.79 11.84 1.69
C GLU A 105 25.95 10.33 1.96
N GLU A 106 26.50 10.00 3.13
CA GLU A 106 26.62 8.62 3.60
C GLU A 106 25.28 8.12 4.18
N PRO A 107 24.96 6.82 4.03
CA PRO A 107 23.77 6.24 4.65
C PRO A 107 23.76 6.49 6.17
N ARG A 108 22.60 6.88 6.69
CA ARG A 108 22.43 7.26 8.11
C ARG A 108 21.35 6.41 8.79
N PRO A 109 21.32 6.35 10.13
CA PRO A 109 20.18 5.77 10.83
C PRO A 109 18.87 6.46 10.43
N HIS A 110 17.80 5.68 10.39
CA HIS A 110 16.46 6.20 10.11
C HIS A 110 16.00 7.10 11.25
N VAL A 111 15.38 8.23 10.90
CA VAL A 111 14.74 9.15 11.84
C VAL A 111 13.25 9.28 11.54
N PHE A 112 12.46 9.68 12.54
CA PHE A 112 11.04 9.91 12.34
C PHE A 112 10.80 10.99 11.27
N GLY A 113 9.98 10.67 10.28
CA GLY A 113 9.72 11.52 9.12
C GLY A 113 10.41 11.03 7.84
N ASP A 114 11.40 10.14 7.94
CA ASP A 114 11.99 9.48 6.77
C ASP A 114 10.98 8.57 6.08
N ASP A 115 11.00 8.56 4.74
CA ASP A 115 10.33 7.49 3.99
C ASP A 115 11.13 6.17 4.12
N ILE A 116 10.43 5.04 4.17
CA ILE A 116 11.07 3.73 4.24
C ILE A 116 11.13 3.17 2.82
N ALA A 117 12.26 3.39 2.15
CA ALA A 117 12.46 2.94 0.79
C ALA A 117 12.33 1.41 0.62
N GLU A 118 12.02 0.97 -0.61
CA GLU A 118 11.79 -0.43 -0.98
C GLU A 118 12.82 -1.40 -0.41
N ALA A 119 14.11 -1.03 -0.46
CA ALA A 119 15.19 -1.90 -0.03
C ALA A 119 15.15 -2.16 1.48
N ALA A 120 14.93 -1.12 2.29
CA ALA A 120 14.83 -1.23 3.75
C ALA A 120 13.54 -1.96 4.15
N GLU A 121 12.42 -1.62 3.52
CA GLU A 121 11.12 -2.29 3.70
C GLU A 121 11.24 -3.80 3.44
N ARG A 122 11.80 -4.19 2.29
CA ARG A 122 11.98 -5.60 1.94
C ARG A 122 12.92 -6.31 2.90
N LYS A 123 14.07 -5.71 3.25
CA LYS A 123 15.00 -6.29 4.24
C LYS A 123 14.28 -6.58 5.56
N MET A 124 13.43 -5.65 6.02
CA MET A 124 12.65 -5.81 7.24
C MET A 124 11.66 -6.98 7.15
N VAL A 125 10.83 -6.99 6.11
CA VAL A 125 9.75 -7.97 5.98
C VAL A 125 10.27 -9.36 5.65
N ASP A 126 11.32 -9.46 4.83
CA ASP A 126 12.02 -10.72 4.52
C ASP A 126 12.67 -11.31 5.79
N THR A 127 13.19 -10.46 6.68
CA THR A 127 13.77 -10.90 7.97
C THR A 127 12.70 -11.36 8.96
N MET A 128 11.57 -10.64 9.05
CA MET A 128 10.44 -11.05 9.89
C MET A 128 9.75 -12.31 9.35
N ASN A 129 9.79 -12.51 8.02
CA ASN A 129 9.22 -13.63 7.28
C ASN A 129 7.74 -13.92 7.60
N VAL A 130 6.98 -12.85 7.86
CA VAL A 130 5.52 -12.87 8.06
C VAL A 130 4.89 -11.67 7.35
N PRO A 131 3.60 -11.74 6.96
CA PRO A 131 2.87 -10.56 6.50
C PRO A 131 2.80 -9.47 7.58
N VAL A 132 3.00 -8.22 7.17
CA VAL A 132 2.98 -7.05 8.07
C VAL A 132 1.97 -6.02 7.57
N LEU A 133 1.05 -5.57 8.43
CA LEU A 133 0.35 -4.30 8.23
C LEU A 133 1.19 -3.20 8.89
N LEU A 134 1.94 -2.45 8.09
CA LEU A 134 2.70 -1.29 8.53
C LEU A 134 1.75 -0.09 8.56
N THR A 135 1.61 0.55 9.72
CA THR A 135 0.55 1.54 9.97
C THR A 135 1.09 2.85 10.53
N HIS A 136 0.26 3.89 10.57
CA HIS A 136 0.57 5.14 11.25
C HIS A 136 1.77 5.89 10.66
N PHE A 137 1.78 6.09 9.34
CA PHE A 137 2.85 6.86 8.69
C PHE A 137 2.75 8.36 9.01
N PRO A 138 3.88 9.09 9.04
CA PRO A 138 3.89 10.54 9.24
C PRO A 138 2.99 11.26 8.23
N HIS A 139 2.27 12.26 8.71
CA HIS A 139 1.34 13.04 7.89
C HIS A 139 2.04 13.73 6.72
N GLU A 140 3.28 14.18 6.94
CA GLU A 140 4.05 14.99 6.00
C GLU A 140 4.49 14.21 4.74
N ILE A 141 4.57 12.88 4.82
CA ILE A 141 5.02 12.02 3.70
C ILE A 141 3.87 11.25 3.03
N LYS A 142 2.63 11.44 3.50
CA LYS A 142 1.43 10.76 2.97
C LYS A 142 0.48 11.77 2.31
N SER A 143 -0.50 11.23 1.60
CA SER A 143 -1.44 12.04 0.83
C SER A 143 -2.33 12.90 1.72
N PHE A 144 -2.67 14.09 1.25
CA PHE A 144 -3.42 15.10 2.03
C PHE A 144 -4.82 14.66 2.48
N TYR A 145 -5.41 13.65 1.84
CA TYR A 145 -6.76 13.16 2.16
C TYR A 145 -6.79 12.17 3.33
N MET A 146 -5.63 11.74 3.82
CA MET A 146 -5.52 10.80 4.94
C MET A 146 -5.70 11.55 6.27
N PRO A 147 -6.64 11.16 7.14
CA PRO A 147 -6.85 11.82 8.42
C PRO A 147 -5.70 11.53 9.37
N ARG A 148 -5.45 12.47 10.28
CA ARG A 148 -4.50 12.29 11.37
C ARG A 148 -5.05 11.29 12.38
N ASP A 149 -4.13 10.57 13.02
CA ASP A 149 -4.49 9.70 14.14
C ASP A 149 -5.00 10.55 15.33
N PRO A 150 -6.14 10.18 15.96
CA PRO A 150 -6.69 10.94 17.09
C PRO A 150 -5.80 10.97 18.35
N GLU A 151 -4.91 10.00 18.52
CA GLU A 151 -4.00 9.90 19.68
C GLU A 151 -2.62 10.52 19.40
N ASP A 152 -2.15 10.49 18.15
CA ASP A 152 -0.91 11.14 17.71
C ASP A 152 -1.09 11.89 16.39
N ASN A 153 -1.32 13.21 16.50
CA ASN A 153 -1.51 14.09 15.35
C ASN A 153 -0.32 14.14 14.38
N ARG A 154 0.85 13.57 14.69
CA ARG A 154 2.00 13.51 13.76
C ARG A 154 1.84 12.45 12.68
N VAL A 155 0.98 11.47 12.90
CA VAL A 155 0.79 10.32 12.00
C VAL A 155 -0.64 10.27 11.46
N THR A 156 -0.85 9.42 10.46
CA THR A 156 -2.13 9.25 9.78
C THR A 156 -2.72 7.87 10.04
N GLU A 157 -4.04 7.72 9.93
CA GLU A 157 -4.70 6.40 9.91
C GLU A 157 -4.49 5.72 8.54
N SER A 158 -3.23 5.40 8.23
CA SER A 158 -2.77 4.78 6.98
C SER A 158 -2.18 3.40 7.23
N VAL A 159 -2.26 2.54 6.23
CA VAL A 159 -1.77 1.17 6.26
C VAL A 159 -1.16 0.77 4.91
N ASP A 160 0.02 0.17 4.96
CA ASP A 160 0.64 -0.53 3.84
C ASP A 160 0.79 -2.02 4.24
N VAL A 161 0.35 -2.94 3.38
CA VAL A 161 0.50 -4.39 3.60
C VAL A 161 1.74 -4.88 2.90
N LEU A 162 2.68 -5.38 3.70
CA LEU A 162 3.97 -5.84 3.26
C LEU A 162 4.03 -7.37 3.30
N MET A 163 4.41 -7.98 2.18
CA MET A 163 4.56 -9.42 2.03
C MET A 163 6.03 -9.81 1.86
N PRO A 164 6.50 -10.89 2.52
CA PRO A 164 7.83 -11.44 2.28
C PRO A 164 8.08 -11.72 0.79
N GLY A 165 9.27 -11.39 0.32
CA GLY A 165 9.71 -11.49 -1.07
C GLY A 165 9.42 -10.23 -1.90
N VAL A 166 8.23 -9.65 -1.79
CA VAL A 166 7.77 -8.55 -2.67
C VAL A 166 7.82 -7.18 -2.01
N GLY A 167 7.51 -7.07 -0.71
CA GLY A 167 7.26 -5.81 -0.02
C GLY A 167 5.79 -5.40 -0.12
N GLU A 168 5.53 -4.11 -0.24
CA GLU A 168 4.19 -3.52 -0.33
C GLU A 168 3.34 -4.06 -1.51
N ILE A 169 2.18 -4.65 -1.19
CA ILE A 169 1.18 -5.12 -2.17
C ILE A 169 -0.17 -4.40 -2.09
N VAL A 170 -0.49 -3.80 -0.93
CA VAL A 170 -1.72 -3.02 -0.68
C VAL A 170 -1.34 -1.74 0.03
N GLY A 171 -1.90 -0.61 -0.38
CA GLY A 171 -1.83 0.67 0.33
C GLY A 171 -3.23 1.18 0.62
N GLY A 172 -3.47 1.71 1.81
CA GLY A 172 -4.80 2.11 2.26
C GLY A 172 -4.77 3.15 3.37
N SER A 173 -5.93 3.74 3.64
CA SER A 173 -6.11 4.71 4.73
C SER A 173 -7.58 4.95 4.99
N MET A 174 -7.89 5.43 6.20
CA MET A 174 -9.11 6.17 6.43
C MET A 174 -9.12 7.47 5.60
N ARG A 175 -10.29 8.09 5.44
CA ARG A 175 -10.42 9.36 4.70
C ARG A 175 -10.86 10.48 5.63
N MET A 176 -10.38 11.69 5.37
CA MET A 176 -10.86 12.89 6.07
C MET A 176 -12.39 13.03 5.93
N SER A 177 -13.08 13.16 7.06
CA SER A 177 -14.54 13.34 7.14
C SER A 177 -14.94 14.79 7.42
N ASN A 178 -14.04 15.60 7.99
CA ASN A 178 -14.21 17.02 8.25
C ASN A 178 -13.91 17.86 6.99
N VAL A 179 -14.82 18.79 6.65
CA VAL A 179 -14.70 19.62 5.44
C VAL A 179 -13.61 20.68 5.55
N ASP A 180 -13.42 21.27 6.74
CA ASP A 180 -12.43 22.33 6.96
C ASP A 180 -11.01 21.75 6.87
N ASP A 181 -10.77 20.59 7.49
CA ASP A 181 -9.49 19.87 7.39
C ASP A 181 -9.15 19.49 5.95
N LEU A 182 -10.16 19.07 5.17
CA LEU A 182 -10.00 18.73 3.77
C LEU A 182 -9.63 19.97 2.93
N LEU A 183 -10.32 21.10 3.14
CA LEU A 183 -10.02 22.36 2.45
C LEU A 183 -8.64 22.90 2.80
N ASP A 184 -8.20 22.75 4.06
CA ASP A 184 -6.84 23.06 4.48
C ASP A 184 -5.81 22.12 3.83
N GLY A 185 -6.16 20.85 3.62
CA GLY A 185 -5.38 19.91 2.81
C GLY A 185 -5.16 20.39 1.38
N PHE A 186 -6.25 20.75 0.67
CA PHE A 186 -6.20 21.34 -0.68
C PHE A 186 -5.31 22.58 -0.74
N LYS A 187 -5.52 23.51 0.21
CA LYS A 187 -4.77 24.76 0.30
C LYS A 187 -3.27 24.53 0.51
N ARG A 188 -2.89 23.62 1.42
CA ARG A 188 -1.48 23.29 1.71
C ARG A 188 -0.76 22.73 0.49
N HIS A 189 -1.45 21.96 -0.34
CA HIS A 189 -0.86 21.33 -1.54
C HIS A 189 -1.01 22.20 -2.81
N GLY A 190 -1.60 23.40 -2.68
CA GLY A 190 -1.83 24.29 -3.82
C GLY A 190 -2.78 23.71 -4.88
N ILE A 191 -3.69 22.82 -4.48
CA ILE A 191 -4.63 22.15 -5.39
C ILE A 191 -5.92 22.98 -5.47
N PRO A 192 -6.35 23.44 -6.65
CA PRO A 192 -7.61 24.16 -6.82
C PRO A 192 -8.81 23.28 -6.45
N THR A 193 -9.79 23.85 -5.74
CA THR A 193 -10.94 23.08 -5.19
C THR A 193 -12.09 22.95 -6.18
N GLU A 194 -12.13 23.79 -7.22
CA GLU A 194 -13.24 23.92 -8.16
C GLU A 194 -13.52 22.60 -8.90
N SER A 195 -12.48 21.87 -9.28
CA SER A 195 -12.59 20.57 -9.95
C SER A 195 -12.99 19.42 -9.02
N TYR A 196 -12.96 19.65 -7.71
CA TYR A 196 -13.22 18.65 -6.66
C TYR A 196 -14.51 18.92 -5.90
N TYR A 197 -15.41 19.78 -6.42
CA TYR A 197 -16.68 20.10 -5.76
C TYR A 197 -17.44 18.83 -5.34
N TRP A 198 -17.49 17.81 -6.20
CA TRP A 198 -18.18 16.55 -5.96
C TRP A 198 -17.52 15.72 -4.83
N TYR A 199 -16.21 15.82 -4.65
CA TYR A 199 -15.46 15.15 -3.58
C TYR A 199 -15.63 15.86 -2.23
N ILE A 200 -15.62 17.19 -2.27
CA ILE A 200 -15.83 18.07 -1.12
C ILE A 200 -17.28 17.96 -0.63
N ASP A 201 -18.24 17.90 -1.55
CA ASP A 201 -19.67 17.82 -1.23
C ASP A 201 -20.02 16.54 -0.46
N GLN A 202 -19.24 15.46 -0.58
CA GLN A 202 -19.39 14.26 0.26
C GLN A 202 -19.23 14.60 1.76
N ARG A 203 -18.46 15.63 2.11
CA ARG A 203 -18.25 16.05 3.51
C ARG A 203 -19.35 17.01 4.00
N LYS A 204 -20.11 17.61 3.06
CA LYS A 204 -21.20 18.54 3.37
C LYS A 204 -22.55 17.84 3.49
N TYR A 205 -22.82 16.86 2.62
CA TYR A 205 -24.13 16.23 2.48
C TYR A 205 -24.15 14.81 3.03
N GLY A 206 -24.04 14.69 4.36
CA GLY A 206 -24.13 13.39 5.04
C GLY A 206 -22.80 12.63 5.04
N THR A 207 -21.74 13.25 5.58
CA THR A 207 -20.43 12.62 5.76
C THR A 207 -20.51 11.41 6.70
N SER A 208 -19.62 10.46 6.50
CA SER A 208 -19.47 9.25 7.32
C SER A 208 -17.98 8.94 7.53
N PRO A 209 -17.60 8.25 8.62
CA PRO A 209 -16.27 7.67 8.73
C PRO A 209 -16.13 6.54 7.71
N HIS A 210 -15.19 6.69 6.77
CA HIS A 210 -14.96 5.75 5.68
C HIS A 210 -13.46 5.63 5.40
N GLY A 211 -13.10 4.53 4.75
CA GLY A 211 -11.73 4.21 4.41
C GLY A 211 -11.66 3.26 3.24
N GLY A 212 -10.48 3.13 2.66
CA GLY A 212 -10.30 2.27 1.52
C GLY A 212 -8.84 1.92 1.25
N TYR A 213 -8.67 1.09 0.25
CA TYR A 213 -7.39 0.51 -0.11
C TYR A 213 -7.29 0.30 -1.62
N GLY A 214 -6.05 0.32 -2.10
CA GLY A 214 -5.67 -0.04 -3.46
C GLY A 214 -4.69 -1.20 -3.43
N MET A 215 -4.92 -2.21 -4.26
CA MET A 215 -4.08 -3.40 -4.40
C MET A 215 -3.60 -3.53 -5.84
N GLY A 216 -2.28 -3.62 -6.03
CA GLY A 216 -1.69 -3.87 -7.34
C GLY A 216 -1.76 -5.36 -7.68
N LEU A 217 -2.59 -5.74 -8.65
CA LEU A 217 -2.78 -7.15 -9.02
C LEU A 217 -1.47 -7.81 -9.44
N GLU A 218 -0.64 -7.13 -10.23
CA GLU A 218 0.62 -7.70 -10.71
C GLU A 218 1.63 -7.89 -9.57
N ARG A 219 1.59 -7.07 -8.52
CA ARG A 219 2.40 -7.29 -7.31
C ARG A 219 1.90 -8.51 -6.53
N LEU A 220 0.58 -8.68 -6.40
CA LEU A 220 -0.01 -9.87 -5.78
C LEU A 220 0.35 -11.16 -6.56
N LEU A 221 0.26 -11.12 -7.89
CA LEU A 221 0.65 -12.25 -8.75
C LEU A 221 2.14 -12.55 -8.66
N ALA A 222 3.00 -11.51 -8.61
CA ALA A 222 4.43 -11.70 -8.45
C ALA A 222 4.77 -12.39 -7.13
N TRP A 223 4.07 -12.03 -6.06
CA TRP A 223 4.21 -12.70 -4.76
C TRP A 223 3.72 -14.15 -4.81
N LEU A 224 2.49 -14.38 -5.26
CA LEU A 224 1.87 -15.71 -5.30
C LEU A 224 2.67 -16.70 -6.16
N CYS A 225 3.11 -16.25 -7.34
CA CYS A 225 3.83 -17.06 -8.31
C CYS A 225 5.35 -17.01 -8.16
N GLY A 226 5.89 -16.31 -7.15
CA GLY A 226 7.34 -16.21 -6.92
C GLY A 226 8.09 -15.59 -8.10
N ARG A 227 7.55 -14.54 -8.73
CA ARG A 227 8.18 -13.85 -9.88
C ARG A 227 9.09 -12.75 -9.37
N TYR A 228 10.26 -12.62 -10.01
CA TYR A 228 11.25 -11.60 -9.64
C TYR A 228 10.79 -10.17 -9.96
N THR A 229 9.90 -10.01 -10.94
CA THR A 229 9.39 -8.71 -11.38
C THR A 229 7.94 -8.79 -11.79
N VAL A 230 7.18 -7.72 -11.53
CA VAL A 230 5.78 -7.56 -11.98
C VAL A 230 5.63 -7.60 -13.49
N ARG A 231 6.70 -7.38 -14.25
CA ARG A 231 6.70 -7.44 -15.73
C ARG A 231 6.38 -8.84 -16.25
N GLU A 232 6.70 -9.89 -15.49
CA GLU A 232 6.36 -11.29 -15.81
C GLU A 232 4.90 -11.62 -15.50
N CYS A 233 4.18 -10.71 -14.83
CA CYS A 233 2.77 -10.85 -14.48
C CYS A 233 1.86 -10.05 -15.42
N CYS A 234 2.40 -9.52 -16.52
CA CYS A 234 1.67 -8.79 -17.54
C CYS A 234 1.74 -9.53 -18.88
N LEU A 235 0.72 -9.34 -19.72
CA LEU A 235 0.80 -9.76 -21.12
C LEU A 235 1.85 -8.93 -21.89
N TYR A 236 1.66 -7.60 -21.90
CA TYR A 236 2.61 -6.65 -22.49
C TYR A 236 2.84 -5.47 -21.53
N PRO A 237 3.81 -5.56 -20.59
CA PRO A 237 3.97 -4.56 -19.54
C PRO A 237 4.37 -3.20 -20.11
N ARG A 238 3.79 -2.13 -19.55
CA ARG A 238 4.17 -0.74 -19.80
C ARG A 238 5.09 -0.24 -18.70
N PHE A 239 6.19 0.40 -19.06
CA PHE A 239 7.11 1.06 -18.13
C PHE A 239 7.95 2.10 -18.89
N MET A 240 8.75 2.89 -18.18
CA MET A 240 9.62 3.89 -18.79
C MET A 240 10.48 3.29 -19.92
N GLY A 241 10.31 3.81 -21.14
CA GLY A 241 11.03 3.32 -22.33
C GLY A 241 10.39 2.11 -23.04
N ARG A 242 9.23 1.61 -22.61
CA ARG A 242 8.51 0.51 -23.27
C ARG A 242 7.02 0.78 -23.44
N ALA A 243 6.57 0.86 -24.69
CA ALA A 243 5.16 1.06 -25.07
C ALA A 243 4.68 0.16 -26.23
N THR A 244 5.39 -0.93 -26.53
CA THR A 244 5.06 -1.87 -27.61
C THR A 244 5.35 -3.34 -27.22
N PRO A 245 4.61 -4.32 -27.80
CA PRO A 245 3.23 -4.22 -28.27
C PRO A 245 2.30 -3.67 -27.20
#